data_AF-A0A7K9DXN8-F1
#
_entry.id   AF-A0A7K9DXN8-F1
#
_cell.length_a   1.000
_cell.length_b   1.000
_cell.length_c   1.000
_cell.angle_alpha   90.00
_cell.angle_beta   90.00
_cell.angle_gamma   90.00
#
_symmetry.space_group_name_H-M   'P 1'
#
loop_
_entity.id
_entity.type
_entity.pdbx_description
1 polymer ?
#
loop_
_entity_poly.entity_id
_entity_poly.type
_entity_poly.pdbx_seq_one_letter_code
_entity_poly.pdbx_strand_id
1 'polypeptide(L)' 'IYFFFSASSLETPDTLACRQKQGSCSFVACSPPLVDVGTCRGGKLKCCKW' A
#
# COMPACT_ATOMS: atom_id res chain seq x y z
N ILE A 1 10.47 18.95 13.86
CA ILE A 1 9.09 18.51 13.51
C ILE A 1 9.22 17.30 12.59
N TYR A 2 8.67 16.14 12.96
CA TYR A 2 8.76 14.94 12.13
C TYR A 2 7.91 15.12 10.87
N PHE A 3 8.53 15.13 9.70
CA PHE A 3 7.85 15.08 8.40
C PHE A 3 7.23 13.69 8.22
N PHE A 4 5.99 13.51 8.68
CA PHE A 4 5.18 12.39 8.21
C PHE A 4 4.66 12.76 6.82
N PHE A 5 5.39 12.27 5.80
CA PHE A 5 4.95 12.26 4.41
C PHE A 5 3.71 11.36 4.32
N SER A 6 2.53 11.87 4.67
CA SER A 6 1.27 11.24 4.27
C SER A 6 1.11 11.53 2.78
N ALA A 7 1.69 10.66 1.96
CA ALA A 7 1.43 10.62 0.54
C ALA A 7 -0.04 10.25 0.34
N SER A 8 -0.91 11.27 0.37
CA SER A 8 -2.33 11.23 0.04
C SER A 8 -2.48 10.82 -1.42
N SER A 9 -2.28 9.53 -1.65
CA SER A 9 -2.46 8.86 -2.92
C SER A 9 -3.96 8.77 -3.11
N LEU A 10 -4.60 9.76 -3.77
CA LEU A 10 -5.98 9.72 -4.30
C LEU A 10 -6.67 8.39 -3.94
N GLU A 11 -7.27 8.32 -2.76
CA GLU A 11 -7.45 7.03 -2.06
C GLU A 11 -8.48 6.18 -2.82
N THR A 12 -7.96 5.36 -3.75
CA THR A 12 -8.76 4.37 -4.48
C THR A 12 -9.23 3.30 -3.49
N PRO A 13 -10.35 2.62 -3.76
CA PRO A 13 -10.87 1.57 -2.88
C PRO A 13 -9.82 0.51 -2.52
N ASP A 14 -8.93 0.16 -3.45
CA ASP A 14 -7.83 -0.79 -3.23
C ASP A 14 -6.78 -0.24 -2.24
N THR A 15 -6.47 1.06 -2.33
CA THR A 15 -5.53 1.74 -1.42
C THR A 15 -6.08 1.80 0.00
N LEU A 16 -7.38 2.07 0.13
CA LEU A 16 -8.06 2.07 1.43
C LEU A 16 -8.10 0.66 2.03
N ALA A 17 -8.41 -0.35 1.21
CA ALA A 17 -8.40 -1.75 1.65
C ALA A 17 -7.00 -2.17 2.13
N CYS A 18 -5.95 -1.81 1.40
CA CYS A 18 -4.57 -2.06 1.79
C CYS A 18 -4.23 -1.43 3.15
N ARG A 19 -4.57 -0.15 3.31
CA ARG A 19 -4.32 0.61 4.55
C ARG A 19 -5.11 0.06 5.73
N GLN A 20 -6.38 -0.31 5.54
CA GLN A 20 -7.19 -0.95 6.58
C GLN A 20 -6.61 -2.28 7.04
N LYS A 21 -5.96 -3.01 6.13
CA LYS A 21 -5.25 -4.25 6.45
C LYS A 21 -3.88 -4.01 7.09
N GLN A 22 -3.50 -2.76 7.38
CA GLN A 22 -2.15 -2.36 7.83
C GLN A 22 -1.05 -2.79 6.84
N GLY A 23 -1.40 -2.88 5.56
CA GLY A 23 -0.46 -3.10 4.47
C GLY A 23 0.18 -1.80 4.00
N SER A 24 1.25 -1.93 3.23
CA SER A 24 1.97 -0.84 2.59
C SER A 24 1.94 -0.99 1.08
N CYS A 25 1.71 0.12 0.38
CA CYS A 25 1.66 0.13 -1.08
C CYS A 25 3.07 0.28 -1.64
N SER A 26 3.50 -0.71 -2.44
CA SER A 26 4.82 -0.76 -3.06
C SER A 26 4.72 -0.74 -4.59
N PHE A 27 5.64 -0.02 -5.24
CA PHE A 27 5.79 -0.04 -6.70
C PHE A 27 6.52 -1.30 -7.18
N VAL A 28 7.22 -1.99 -6.28
CA VAL A 28 7.94 -3.24 -6.55
C VAL A 28 7.21 -4.42 -5.93
N ALA A 29 7.56 -5.63 -6.37
CA ALA A 29 7.02 -6.85 -5.79
C ALA A 29 7.27 -6.90 -4.27
N CYS A 30 6.31 -7.46 -3.54
CA CYS A 30 6.43 -7.64 -2.10
C CYS A 30 7.62 -8.56 -1.81
N SER A 31 8.53 -8.09 -0.97
CA SER A 31 9.69 -8.86 -0.54
C SER A 31 9.34 -9.62 0.74
N PRO A 32 9.69 -10.91 0.84
CA PRO A 32 9.45 -11.68 2.06
C PRO A 32 10.09 -10.98 3.28
N PRO A 33 9.40 -10.92 4.43
CA PRO A 33 8.19 -11.68 4.80
C PRO A 33 6.86 -11.05 4.34
N LEU A 34 6.88 -9.92 3.62
CA LEU A 34 5.64 -9.30 3.15
C LEU A 34 5.05 -10.08 1.97
N VAL A 35 3.77 -10.40 2.07
CA VAL A 35 2.97 -11.05 1.04
C VAL A 35 2.11 -10.03 0.27
N ASP A 36 1.91 -10.31 -1.02
CA ASP A 36 0.99 -9.56 -1.87
C ASP A 36 -0.46 -9.89 -1.47
N VAL A 37 -1.18 -8.91 -0.94
CA VAL A 37 -2.58 -9.09 -0.49
C VAL A 37 -3.58 -8.31 -1.33
N GLY A 38 -3.11 -7.61 -2.36
CA GLY A 38 -3.96 -6.83 -3.25
C GLY A 38 -3.18 -5.78 -4.03
N THR A 39 -3.88 -4.71 -4.44
CA THR A 39 -3.26 -3.60 -5.19
C THR A 39 -3.52 -2.26 -4.51
N CYS A 40 -2.82 -1.21 -4.94
CA CYS A 40 -3.12 0.16 -4.57
C CYS A 40 -3.15 1.08 -5.80
N ARG A 41 -3.64 2.30 -5.62
CA ARG A 41 -3.81 3.34 -6.66
C ARG A 41 -4.50 2.79 -7.92
N GLY A 42 -5.56 2.00 -7.73
CA GLY A 42 -6.36 1.42 -8.81
C GLY A 42 -5.57 0.41 -9.66
N GLY A 43 -4.81 -0.48 -9.01
CA GLY A 43 -4.04 -1.52 -9.70
C GLY A 43 -2.62 -1.12 -10.13
N LYS A 44 -2.19 0.13 -9.90
CA LYS A 44 -0.84 0.60 -10.30
C LYS A 44 0.26 0.14 -9.35
N LEU A 45 -0.09 -0.22 -8.13
CA LEU A 45 0.81 -0.60 -7.05
C LEU A 45 0.41 -1.95 -6.47
N LYS A 46 1.36 -2.61 -5.82
CA LYS A 46 1.16 -3.85 -5.05
C LYS A 46 0.90 -3.50 -3.58
N CYS A 47 -0.10 -4.13 -2.98
CA CYS A 47 -0.33 -4.01 -1.53
C CYS A 47 0.41 -5.13 -0.81
N CYS A 48 1.45 -4.77 -0.07
CA CYS A 48 2.28 -5.69 0.67
C CYS A 48 1.93 -5.67 2.15
N LYS A 49 1.69 -6.84 2.74
CA LYS A 49 1.39 -6.97 4.17
C LYS A 49 2.24 -8.08 4.78
N TRP A 50 2.70 -7.91 6.01
CA TRP A 50 3.21 -9.01 6.83
C TRP A 50 2.14 -10.07 7.09
#